data_AF-A0A420C6E1-F1
#
_entry.id   AF-A0A420C6E1-F1
#
_cell.length_a   1.000
_cell.length_b   1.000
_cell.length_c   1.000
_cell.angle_alpha   90.00
_cell.angle_beta   90.00
_cell.angle_gamma   90.00
#
_symmetry.space_group_name_H-M   'P 1'
#
loop_
_entity.id
_entity.type
_entity.pdbx_description
1 polymer ?
#
loop_
_entity_poly.entity_id
_entity_poly.type
_entity_poly.pdbx_seq_one_letter_code
_entity_poly.pdbx_strand_id
1 'polypeptide(L)' 'MIVLFLVLFLGGIYLMGAAFNVAEFPGLVFTGGLLITSAAVAIPFLISAVEHRGEKRSGTSAAD' A
#
# COMPACT_ATOMS: atom_id res chain seq x y z
N MET A 1 -8.18 -5.75 -8.88
CA MET A 1 -7.38 -4.95 -7.92
C MET A 1 -6.83 -5.77 -6.77
N ILE A 2 -7.63 -6.62 -6.11
CA ILE A 2 -7.17 -7.37 -4.93
C ILE A 2 -5.95 -8.26 -5.19
N VAL A 3 -5.89 -8.92 -6.36
CA VAL A 3 -4.74 -9.74 -6.77
C VAL A 3 -3.45 -8.93 -6.86
N LEU A 4 -3.52 -7.68 -7.35
CA LEU A 4 -2.34 -6.80 -7.42
C LEU A 4 -1.84 -6.44 -6.02
N PHE A 5 -2.74 -6.10 -5.09
CA PHE A 5 -2.38 -5.84 -3.69
C PHE A 5 -1.85 -7.08 -2.99
N LEU A 6 -2.38 -8.26 -3.31
CA LEU A 6 -1.92 -9.55 -2.77
C LEU A 6 -0.50 -9.85 -3.24
N VAL A 7 -0.20 -9.61 -4.53
CA VAL A 7 1.14 -9.75 -5.09
C VAL A 7 2.11 -8.72 -4.51
N LEU A 8 1.71 -7.45 -4.36
CA LEU A 8 2.54 -6.44 -3.70
C LEU A 8 2.83 -6.82 -2.24
N PHE A 9 1.82 -7.30 -1.52
CA PHE A 9 1.94 -7.69 -0.13
C PHE A 9 2.87 -8.91 0.04
N LEU A 10 2.62 -10.02 -0.67
CA LEU A 10 3.49 -11.19 -0.63
C LEU A 10 4.88 -10.90 -1.19
N GLY A 11 4.97 -10.08 -2.23
CA GLY A 11 6.24 -9.64 -2.81
C GLY A 11 7.07 -8.82 -1.83
N GLY A 12 6.46 -7.90 -1.08
CA GLY A 12 7.14 -7.12 -0.04
C GLY A 12 7.61 -7.98 1.13
N ILE A 13 6.79 -8.93 1.59
CA ILE A 13 7.18 -9.90 2.63
C ILE A 13 8.32 -10.81 2.14
N TYR A 14 8.25 -11.29 0.90
CA TYR A 14 9.34 -12.05 0.29
C TYR A 14 10.63 -11.24 0.22
N LEU A 15 10.55 -9.97 -0.17
CA LEU A 15 11.72 -9.09 -0.29
C LEU A 15 12.37 -8.80 1.07
N MET A 16 11.60 -8.67 2.15
CA MET A 16 12.15 -8.61 3.52
C MET A 16 12.93 -9.88 3.88
N GLY A 17 12.41 -11.06 3.53
CA GLY A 17 13.11 -12.33 3.76
C GLY A 17 14.37 -12.46 2.90
N ALA A 18 14.28 -12.08 1.62
CA ALA A 18 15.39 -12.08 0.68
C ALA A 18 16.53 -11.16 1.13
N ALA A 19 16.23 -10.10 1.89
CA ALA A 19 17.22 -9.20 2.45
C ALA A 19 18.31 -9.91 3.28
N PHE A 20 17.97 -11.02 3.95
CA PHE A 20 18.94 -11.81 4.73
C PHE A 20 19.91 -12.63 3.87
N ASN A 21 19.67 -12.71 2.56
CA ASN A 21 20.54 -13.42 1.61
C ASN A 21 21.41 -12.46 0.78
N VAL A 22 21.23 -11.13 0.92
CA VAL A 22 21.94 -10.11 0.14
C VAL A 22 23.21 -9.65 0.87
N ALA A 23 24.35 -9.67 0.17
CA ALA A 23 25.66 -9.36 0.75
C ALA A 23 25.94 -7.86 0.92
N GLU A 24 25.45 -7.00 0.02
CA GLU A 24 25.93 -5.61 -0.05
C GLU A 24 25.07 -4.63 0.77
N PHE A 25 23.75 -4.71 0.67
CA PHE A 25 22.83 -3.76 1.32
C PHE A 25 21.57 -4.43 1.90
N PRO A 26 21.71 -5.34 2.87
CA PRO A 26 20.56 -6.06 3.45
C PRO A 26 19.52 -5.11 4.06
N GLY A 27 19.95 -4.04 4.73
CA GLY A 27 19.03 -3.06 5.32
C GLY A 27 18.18 -2.30 4.29
N LEU A 28 18.74 -2.00 3.11
CA LEU A 28 18.01 -1.31 2.05
C LEU A 28 16.95 -2.21 1.43
N VAL A 29 17.29 -3.48 1.18
CA VAL A 29 16.37 -4.48 0.64
C VAL A 29 15.24 -4.77 1.63
N PHE A 30 15.56 -4.86 2.92
CA PHE A 30 14.56 -5.02 3.98
C PHE A 30 13.60 -3.83 4.04
N THR A 31 14.14 -2.61 4.04
CA THR A 31 13.34 -1.37 4.07
C THR A 31 12.48 -1.25 2.81
N GLY A 32 12.99 -1.65 1.65
CA GLY A 32 12.23 -1.72 0.40
C GLY A 32 11.04 -2.68 0.53
N GLY A 33 11.26 -3.88 1.05
CA GLY A 33 10.19 -4.84 1.35
C GLY A 33 9.15 -4.27 2.31
N LEU A 34 9.60 -3.54 3.34
CA LEU A 34 8.73 -2.88 4.32
C LEU A 34 7.86 -1.77 3.73
N LEU A 35 8.42 -0.93 2.87
CA LEU A 35 7.64 0.11 2.19
C LEU A 35 6.63 -0.48 1.22
N ILE A 36 7.01 -1.52 0.47
CA ILE A 36 6.09 -2.19 -0.47
C ILE A 36 4.92 -2.83 0.29
N THR A 37 5.19 -3.58 1.35
CA THR A 37 4.15 -4.19 2.20
C THR A 37 3.24 -3.13 2.82
N SER A 38 3.81 -2.03 3.31
CA SER A 38 3.05 -0.90 3.89
C SER A 38 2.14 -0.25 2.85
N ALA A 39 2.65 -0.02 1.64
CA ALA A 39 1.87 0.54 0.54
C ALA A 39 0.74 -0.39 0.10
N ALA A 40 0.98 -1.70 0.05
CA ALA A 40 -0.02 -2.70 -0.30
C ALA A 40 -1.26 -2.64 0.62
N VAL A 41 -1.04 -2.33 1.90
CA VAL A 41 -2.11 -2.15 2.90
C VAL A 41 -2.66 -0.72 2.90
N ALA A 42 -1.82 0.31 2.84
CA ALA A 42 -2.26 1.70 2.98
C ALA A 42 -3.08 2.21 1.79
N ILE A 43 -2.71 1.83 0.56
CA ILE A 43 -3.36 2.30 -0.67
C ILE A 43 -4.88 1.99 -0.72
N PRO A 44 -5.36 0.75 -0.49
CA PRO A 44 -6.80 0.47 -0.56
C PRO A 44 -7.62 1.24 0.47
N PHE A 45 -7.06 1.45 1.68
CA PHE A 45 -7.71 2.29 2.71
C PHE A 45 -7.73 3.76 2.30
N LEU A 46 -6.64 4.26 1.72
CA LEU A 46 -6.56 5.64 1.25
C LEU A 46 -7.56 5.91 0.12
N ILE A 47 -7.68 4.99 -0.85
CA ILE A 47 -8.66 5.10 -1.94
C ILE A 47 -10.09 5.16 -1.38
N SER A 48 -10.43 4.26 -0.46
CA SER A 48 -11.75 4.24 0.19
C SER A 48 -12.04 5.53 0.98
N ALA A 49 -11.05 6.07 1.69
CA ALA A 49 -11.20 7.32 2.43
C ALA A 49 -11.40 8.55 1.52
N VAL A 50 -10.79 8.55 0.33
CA VAL A 50 -10.96 9.61 -0.67
C VAL A 50 -12.35 9.59 -1.27
N GLU A 51 -12.88 8.39 -1.59
CA GLU A 51 -14.23 8.21 -2.15
C GLU A 51 -15.31 8.79 -1.23
N HIS A 52 -15.26 8.47 0.07
CA HIS A 52 -16.21 8.98 1.07
C HIS A 52 -16.19 10.51 1.26
N ARG A 53 -15.06 11.18 0.99
CA ARG A 53 -15.03 12.66 1.03
C ARG A 53 -15.69 13.30 -0.20
N GLY A 54 -15.67 12.62 -1.35
CA GLY A 54 -16.34 13.08 -2.56
C GLY A 54 -17.85 13.17 -2.39
N GLU A 55 -18.45 12.13 -1.81
CA GLU A 55 -19.90 12.03 -1.56
C GLU A 55 -20.44 13.17 -0.68
N LYS A 56 -19.73 13.51 0.41
CA LYS A 56 -20.14 14.58 1.33
C LYS A 56 -20.19 15.96 0.68
N ARG A 57 -19.36 16.23 -0.33
CA ARG A 57 -19.37 17.52 -1.04
C ARG A 57 -20.53 17.65 -2.02
N SER A 58 -20.94 16.55 -2.65
CA SER A 58 -22.06 16.56 -3.61
C SER A 58 -23.42 16.70 -2.94
N GLY A 59 -23.60 16.14 -1.73
CA GLY A 59 -24.86 16.24 -0.99
C GLY A 59 -25.16 17.63 -0.44
N THR A 60 -24.13 18.43 -0.12
CA THR A 60 -24.30 19.84 0.28
C THR A 60 -24.76 20.70 -0.89
N SER A 61 -24.13 20.57 -2.07
CA SER A 61 -24.45 21.42 -3.23
C SER A 61 -25.84 21.18 -3.84
N ALA A 62 -26.52 20.08 -3.51
CA ALA A 62 -27.88 19.79 -3.98
C ALA A 62 -28.97 20.22 -2.97
N ALA A 63 -28.56 20.69 -1.79
CA ALA A 63 -29.46 21.17 -0.74
C ALA A 63 -29.51 22.72 -0.67
N ASP A 64 -28.80 23.41 -1.56
CA ASP A 64 -28.74 24.87 -1.70
C ASP A 64 -29.65 25.39 -2.84
#